data_AF-A0A1V3SCL8-F1
#
_entry.id   AF-A0A1V3SCL8-F1
#
_cell.length_a   1.000
_cell.length_b   1.000
_cell.length_c   1.000
_cell.angle_alpha   90.00
_cell.angle_beta   90.00
_cell.angle_gamma   90.00
#
_symmetry.space_group_name_H-M   'P 1'
#
loop_
_entity.id
_entity.type
_entity.pdbx_description
1 polymer ?
#
loop_
_entity_poly.entity_id
_entity_poly.type
_entity_poly.pdbx_seq_one_letter_code
_entity_poly.pdbx_strand_id
1 'polypeptide(L)'
;MSLTVALAFLSGCGGGGGGGSDINTLHDAYKALTPGMTKAEVLDLVPFKPSQGASTSQVLWVEGQEALGVRFNGSSSTGVITFAQWGMSIPAGGQNESRNF
;
A
#
# COMPACT_ATOMS: atom_id res chain seq x y z
N MET A 1 -10.01 -44.83 -25.45
CA MET A 1 -9.03 -43.73 -25.54
C MET A 1 -9.78 -42.46 -25.82
N SER A 2 -9.78 -41.54 -24.85
CA SER A 2 -9.73 -40.08 -24.99
C SER A 2 -10.13 -39.50 -23.64
N LEU A 3 -9.10 -39.03 -22.92
CA LEU A 3 -9.22 -38.27 -21.68
C LEU A 3 -9.69 -36.85 -22.05
N THR A 4 -10.79 -36.38 -21.46
CA THR A 4 -11.07 -34.94 -21.37
C THR A 4 -10.93 -34.54 -19.90
N VAL A 5 -9.76 -34.03 -19.56
CA VAL A 5 -9.56 -33.26 -18.33
C VAL A 5 -10.14 -31.87 -18.59
N ALA A 6 -11.33 -31.62 -18.06
CA ALA A 6 -11.78 -30.26 -17.81
C ALA A 6 -11.23 -29.87 -16.43
N LEU A 7 -10.18 -29.04 -16.42
CA LEU A 7 -9.64 -28.44 -15.21
C LEU A 7 -10.75 -27.56 -14.60
N ALA A 8 -11.35 -28.01 -13.51
CA ALA A 8 -12.31 -27.22 -12.77
C ALA A 8 -11.58 -26.02 -12.12
N PHE A 9 -12.02 -24.82 -12.49
CA PHE A 9 -11.76 -23.60 -11.74
C PHE A 9 -12.32 -23.76 -10.33
N LEU A 10 -11.45 -23.98 -9.33
CA LEU A 10 -11.70 -23.70 -7.92
C LEU A 10 -10.40 -23.90 -7.11
N SER A 11 -9.39 -23.07 -7.35
CA SER A 11 -8.39 -22.78 -6.31
C SER A 11 -8.92 -21.55 -5.58
N GLY A 12 -9.86 -21.72 -4.65
CA GLY A 12 -9.43 -22.13 -3.32
C GLY A 12 -8.98 -20.88 -2.57
N CYS A 13 -9.93 -19.96 -2.37
CA CYS A 13 -9.89 -18.99 -1.28
C CYS A 13 -9.82 -19.78 0.02
N GLY A 14 -8.67 -19.77 0.68
CA GLY A 14 -8.51 -20.46 1.97
C GLY A 14 -7.05 -20.66 2.34
N GLY A 15 -6.59 -19.91 3.33
CA GLY A 15 -5.43 -20.31 4.13
C GLY A 15 -4.31 -19.28 4.18
N GLY A 16 -4.51 -18.23 4.98
CA GLY A 16 -3.47 -17.28 5.36
C GLY A 16 -3.82 -16.62 6.67
N GLY A 17 -3.85 -17.40 7.76
CA GLY A 17 -3.88 -16.86 9.11
C GLY A 17 -2.58 -16.10 9.37
N GLY A 18 -2.64 -14.78 9.31
CA GLY A 18 -1.59 -13.87 9.71
C GLY A 18 -2.28 -12.62 10.19
N GLY A 19 -2.08 -12.28 11.47
CA GLY A 19 -2.87 -11.31 12.21
C GLY A 19 -3.25 -10.11 11.36
N GLY A 20 -4.55 -9.81 11.32
CA GLY A 20 -5.03 -8.52 10.83
C GLY A 20 -4.25 -7.48 11.59
N SER A 21 -3.23 -6.94 10.95
CA SER A 21 -2.56 -5.77 11.45
C SER A 21 -3.63 -4.73 11.23
N ASP A 22 -4.44 -4.47 12.24
CA ASP A 22 -5.38 -3.37 12.21
C ASP A 22 -4.51 -2.16 11.87
N ILE A 23 -4.58 -1.70 10.63
CA ILE A 23 -3.77 -0.58 10.15
C ILE A 23 -4.35 0.63 10.86
N ASN A 24 -3.80 0.96 12.02
CA ASN A 24 -4.32 2.02 12.87
C ASN A 24 -3.45 3.27 12.83
N THR A 25 -2.29 3.19 12.15
CA THR A 25 -1.31 4.27 12.03
C THR A 25 -0.79 4.37 10.60
N LEU A 26 -0.23 5.52 10.24
CA LEU A 26 0.46 5.66 8.96
C LEU A 26 1.74 4.83 8.90
N HIS A 27 2.37 4.54 10.05
CA HIS A 27 3.52 3.63 10.13
C HIS A 27 3.17 2.18 9.82
N ASP A 28 2.03 1.69 10.31
CA ASP A 28 1.57 0.33 10.01
C ASP A 28 1.23 0.18 8.53
N ALA A 29 0.57 1.20 7.96
CA ALA A 29 0.30 1.23 6.53
C ALA A 29 1.60 1.20 5.72
N TYR A 30 2.61 1.99 6.12
CA TYR A 30 3.93 2.00 5.51
C TYR A 30 4.60 0.62 5.52
N LYS A 31 4.54 -0.11 6.65
CA LYS A 31 5.10 -1.47 6.77
C LYS A 31 4.35 -2.48 5.91
N ALA A 32 3.04 -2.33 5.78
CA ALA A 32 2.18 -3.22 4.99
C ALA A 32 2.36 -3.06 3.46
N LEU A 33 3.00 -1.98 2.99
CA LEU A 33 3.28 -1.81 1.56
C LEU A 33 4.19 -2.93 1.03
N THR A 34 3.84 -3.49 -0.12
CA THR A 34 4.62 -4.53 -0.81
C THR A 34 4.97 -4.11 -2.24
N PRO A 35 6.08 -4.65 -2.81
CA PRO A 35 6.42 -4.40 -4.21
C PRO A 35 5.30 -4.83 -5.15
N GLY A 36 5.02 -4.01 -6.15
CA GLY A 36 3.99 -4.29 -7.15
C GLY A 36 2.56 -3.86 -6.79
N MET A 37 2.31 -3.36 -5.57
CA MET A 37 1.01 -2.77 -5.24
C MET A 37 0.69 -1.60 -6.17
N THR A 38 -0.53 -1.60 -6.69
CA THR A 38 -1.10 -0.52 -7.47
C THR A 38 -1.54 0.64 -6.58
N LYS A 39 -1.73 1.81 -7.19
CA LYS A 39 -2.24 2.99 -6.50
C LYS A 39 -3.62 2.75 -5.89
N ALA A 40 -4.50 2.01 -6.56
CA ALA A 40 -5.79 1.64 -5.98
C ALA A 40 -5.61 0.79 -4.72
N GLU A 41 -4.77 -0.26 -4.78
CA GLU A 41 -4.51 -1.12 -3.62
C GLU A 41 -3.88 -0.34 -2.46
N VAL A 42 -2.96 0.58 -2.71
CA VAL A 42 -2.38 1.43 -1.66
C VAL A 42 -3.42 2.38 -1.06
N LEU A 43 -4.29 2.97 -1.89
CA LEU A 43 -5.37 3.85 -1.40
C LEU A 43 -6.39 3.09 -0.55
N ASP A 44 -6.70 1.84 -0.89
CA ASP A 44 -7.59 0.97 -0.10
C ASP A 44 -6.91 0.45 1.18
N LEU A 45 -5.58 0.24 1.14
CA LEU A 45 -4.79 -0.23 2.28
C LEU A 45 -4.65 0.83 3.38
N VAL A 46 -4.50 2.10 3.01
CA VAL A 46 -4.30 3.20 3.96
C VAL A 46 -5.67 3.70 4.44
N PRO A 47 -6.09 3.45 5.69
CA PRO A 47 -7.44 3.78 6.16
C PRO A 47 -7.62 5.27 6.49
N PHE A 48 -6.68 6.10 6.04
CA PHE A 48 -6.69 7.55 6.21
C PHE A 48 -6.98 8.22 4.87
N LYS A 49 -7.73 9.31 4.92
CA LYS A 49 -7.98 10.12 3.72
C LYS A 49 -6.65 10.76 3.28
N PRO A 50 -6.28 10.68 1.98
CA PRO A 50 -5.13 11.42 1.48
C PRO A 50 -5.25 12.92 1.76
N SER A 51 -4.20 13.50 2.33
CA SER A 51 -4.10 14.94 2.54
C SER A 51 -3.81 15.66 1.23
N GLN A 52 -2.99 15.08 0.36
CA GLN A 52 -2.63 15.65 -0.95
C GLN A 52 -2.36 14.58 -2.01
N GLY A 53 -2.48 14.96 -3.28
CA GLY A 53 -1.95 14.17 -4.40
C GLY A 53 -2.72 12.90 -4.77
N ALA A 54 -3.94 12.70 -4.25
CA ALA A 54 -4.77 11.52 -4.55
C ALA A 54 -4.96 11.26 -6.06
N SER A 55 -4.91 12.28 -6.91
CA SER A 55 -5.04 12.18 -8.38
C SER A 55 -3.70 12.27 -9.14
N THR A 56 -2.57 12.39 -8.44
CA THR A 56 -1.23 12.52 -9.06
C THR A 56 -0.43 11.21 -8.89
N SER A 57 0.82 11.19 -9.36
CA SER A 57 1.75 10.07 -9.16
C SER A 57 2.39 10.04 -7.77
N GLN A 58 2.05 10.98 -6.89
CA GLN A 58 2.55 11.01 -5.51
C GLN A 58 1.43 11.38 -4.56
N VAL A 59 1.13 10.49 -3.61
CA VAL A 59 0.07 10.66 -2.63
C VAL A 59 0.71 10.90 -1.26
N LEU A 60 0.15 11.85 -0.51
CA LEU A 60 0.57 12.18 0.84
C LEU A 60 -0.61 12.02 1.79
N TRP A 61 -0.36 11.32 2.90
CA TRP A 61 -1.22 11.26 4.07
C TRP A 61 -0.52 11.92 5.23
N VAL A 62 -1.26 12.70 6.00
CA VAL A 62 -0.83 13.35 7.24
C VAL A 62 -1.92 13.11 8.26
N GLU A 63 -1.55 12.49 9.38
CA GLU A 63 -2.45 12.21 10.49
C GLU A 63 -1.73 12.57 11.79
N GLY A 64 -2.23 13.58 12.51
CA GLY A 64 -1.58 14.09 13.72
C GLY A 64 -0.11 14.48 13.48
N GLN A 65 0.81 13.71 14.05
CA GLN A 65 2.26 13.90 13.93
C GLN A 65 2.92 12.98 12.90
N GLU A 66 2.16 12.11 12.24
CA GLU A 66 2.68 11.19 11.23
C GLU A 66 2.44 11.70 9.82
N ALA A 67 3.34 11.37 8.90
CA ALA A 67 3.12 11.55 7.47
C ALA A 67 3.68 10.38 6.69
N LEU A 68 2.91 9.94 5.70
CA LEU A 68 3.28 8.92 4.74
C LEU A 68 3.19 9.51 3.34
N GLY A 69 4.29 9.46 2.59
CA GLY A 69 4.36 9.80 1.18
C GLY A 69 4.59 8.53 0.37
N VAL A 70 3.77 8.30 -0.65
CA VAL A 70 3.96 7.18 -1.59
C VAL A 70 4.01 7.72 -3.00
N ARG A 71 4.98 7.26 -3.79
CA ARG A 71 5.13 7.58 -5.21
C ARG A 71 4.86 6.33 -6.05
N PHE A 72 4.26 6.59 -7.21
CA PHE A 72 3.84 5.59 -8.17
C PHE A 72 4.46 5.88 -9.54
N ASN A 73 4.57 4.87 -10.41
CA ASN A 73 5.07 5.01 -11.79
C ASN A 73 4.04 5.63 -12.76
N GLY A 74 3.07 6.39 -12.25
CA GLY A 74 1.99 7.00 -13.00
C GLY A 74 0.92 7.53 -12.07
N SER A 75 -0.01 8.33 -12.60
CA SER A 75 -1.14 8.88 -11.83
C SER A 75 -2.40 8.00 -11.88
N SER A 76 -2.46 7.02 -12.79
CA SER A 76 -3.59 6.09 -12.93
C SER A 76 -3.73 5.18 -11.71
N SER A 77 -4.92 4.62 -11.52
CA SER A 77 -5.20 3.63 -10.46
C SER A 77 -4.33 2.38 -10.55
N THR A 78 -3.84 2.06 -11.76
CA THR A 78 -2.94 0.93 -12.04
C THR A 78 -1.46 1.27 -11.90
N GLY A 79 -1.10 2.52 -11.61
CA GLY A 79 0.29 2.91 -11.38
C GLY A 79 0.83 2.15 -10.17
N VAL A 80 1.96 1.48 -10.31
CA VAL A 80 2.57 0.69 -9.24
C VAL A 80 3.45 1.54 -8.36
N ILE A 81 3.50 1.19 -7.07
CA ILE A 81 4.39 1.80 -6.09
C ILE A 81 5.85 1.68 -6.54
N THR A 82 6.59 2.78 -6.37
CA THR A 82 8.04 2.83 -6.64
C THR A 82 8.83 3.31 -5.44
N PHE A 83 8.18 4.07 -4.55
CA PHE A 83 8.83 4.62 -3.38
C PHE A 83 7.79 4.92 -2.30
N ALA A 84 8.16 4.71 -1.04
CA ALA A 84 7.41 5.19 0.11
C ALA A 84 8.35 5.79 1.16
N GLN A 85 7.84 6.78 1.88
CA GLN A 85 8.53 7.43 2.98
C GLN A 85 7.54 7.73 4.11
N TRP A 86 7.92 7.39 5.34
CA TRP A 86 7.19 7.71 6.55
C TRP A 86 8.03 8.65 7.45
N GLY A 87 7.33 9.48 8.23
CA GLY A 87 7.94 10.37 9.24
C GLY A 87 8.16 11.82 8.80
N MET A 88 7.67 12.23 7.62
CA MET A 88 7.98 13.53 7.00
C MET A 88 7.47 14.76 7.78
N SER A 89 6.52 14.61 8.71
CA SER A 89 5.89 15.72 9.46
C SER A 89 6.32 15.80 10.93
N ILE A 90 7.29 15.00 11.38
CA ILE A 90 7.73 15.01 12.78
C ILE A 90 8.79 16.13 12.98
N PRO A 91 8.61 17.08 13.93
CA PRO A 91 9.63 18.08 14.25
C PRO A 91 10.95 17.38 14.65
N ALA A 92 12.06 17.97 14.22
CA ALA A 92 13.45 17.48 14.30
C ALA A 92 13.70 16.45 15.43
N GLY A 93 13.82 15.18 15.04
CA GLY A 93 14.11 14.05 15.95
C GLY A 93 13.25 12.80 15.71
N GLY A 94 12.18 12.92 14.92
CA GLY A 94 11.38 11.77 14.50
C GLY A 94 12.12 10.85 13.52
N GLN A 95 11.93 9.55 13.70
CA GLN A 95 12.45 8.54 12.78
C GLN A 95 11.89 8.80 11.38
N ASN A 96 12.77 8.90 10.38
CA ASN A 96 12.41 8.98 8.98
C ASN A 96 12.77 7.65 8.33
N GLU A 97 11.76 6.95 7.82
CA GLU A 97 11.95 5.68 7.13
C GLU A 97 11.59 5.85 5.66
N SER A 98 12.41 5.30 4.77
CA SER A 98 12.11 5.30 3.34
C SER A 98 12.47 3.96 2.72
N ARG A 99 11.71 3.61 1.68
CA ARG A 99 11.85 2.34 0.97
C ARG A 99 11.57 2.54 -0.52
N ASN A 100 12.48 2.03 -1.34
CA ASN A 100 12.26 1.85 -2.77
C ASN A 100 11.67 0.45 -3.02
N PHE A 101 10.88 0.33 -4.09
CA PHE A 101 10.21 -0.91 -4.49
C PHE A 101 10.58 -1.30 -5.92
#